data_AF-A0A094GIV8-F1
#
_entry.id   AF-A0A094GIV8-F1
#
_cell.length_a   1.000
_cell.length_b   1.000
_cell.length_c   1.000
_cell.angle_alpha   90.00
_cell.angle_beta   90.00
_cell.angle_gamma   90.00
#
_symmetry.space_group_name_H-M   'P 1'
#
loop_
_entity.id
_entity.type
_entity.pdbx_description
1 polymer ?
#
loop_
_entity_poly.entity_id
_entity_poly.type
_entity_poly.pdbx_seq_one_letter_code
_entity_poly.pdbx_strand_id
1 'polypeptide(L)'
;MRLLHVETKQFAEFFDQIPPYAILSHTWGSNELSFKDMERNEYTASLKTEGCCKQALEDGLEYVWIDTFCIDKSSSAELSEAINSMWAWYQRAEVCYAYLSDVPPETAIYEDDSAFCKSRWFTRGWTLQELLAPSKVVFYDESWGCIGRKTSASFTRLLAGVTRIPFDTLFFKGELHKNSVAQKMSWVSHRATTRVEDTAYSLLGLFGIHMPLLYGEGTQAFKRLQEEIIKVSDDESIFAWGFQRPPGQHTSLLSSSPLDFENCGFIEASAPAVGLLSAHYSLTNKGLHIKTSFCRLPMEGGTMALARLNCSEPKWREDGKSLALVLNGSPENHRVLSRRCEAAPLLVPSKLFRRSGIAHVYVRGSDPSRWFDEAFSGIKIQFSLFGDKAIYNIPELYPPAWRGILSSAPIIWYESSRLVSNHQNILFLVNDADRSNYVVWVDYTFQPNVRNLSPRGLKCRAAFIKEGMTLAEIMIYKKDVIDTALDWQEVLDFGDADLRMQLSKESELGFDVCIVHLDISNKEKLLEREKVAGLPLRKSYGRSALSRLMGNEGAI
;
A
#
# COMPACT_ATOMS: atom_id res chain seq x y z
N MET A 1 21.28 -30.37 -7.50
CA MET A 1 21.30 -29.27 -8.52
C MET A 1 21.85 -29.83 -9.82
N ARG A 2 21.19 -29.56 -10.93
CA ARG A 2 21.64 -29.98 -12.27
C ARG A 2 22.27 -28.80 -13.00
N LEU A 3 23.44 -28.99 -13.59
CA LEU A 3 24.19 -27.98 -14.36
C LEU A 3 24.44 -28.48 -15.78
N LEU A 4 24.60 -27.57 -16.73
CA LEU A 4 25.01 -27.87 -18.10
C LEU A 4 26.50 -27.59 -18.25
N HIS A 5 27.26 -28.56 -18.73
CA HIS A 5 28.67 -28.35 -19.10
C HIS A 5 28.76 -27.55 -20.41
N VAL A 6 29.51 -26.44 -20.42
CA VAL A 6 29.46 -25.43 -21.49
C VAL A 6 29.97 -25.93 -22.84
N GLU A 7 30.96 -26.84 -22.86
CA GLU A 7 31.52 -27.42 -24.09
C GLU A 7 30.74 -28.65 -24.58
N THR A 8 30.57 -29.66 -23.72
CA THR A 8 29.93 -30.93 -24.12
C THR A 8 28.41 -30.84 -24.25
N LYS A 9 27.79 -29.78 -23.70
CA LYS A 9 26.33 -29.61 -23.61
C LYS A 9 25.62 -30.76 -22.89
N GLN A 10 26.33 -31.48 -22.03
CA GLN A 10 25.77 -32.56 -21.22
C GLN A 10 25.42 -32.08 -19.81
N PHE A 11 24.40 -32.70 -19.23
CA PHE A 11 24.04 -32.45 -17.84
C PHE A 11 24.98 -33.15 -16.87
N ALA A 12 25.27 -32.47 -15.76
CA ALA A 12 25.89 -33.04 -14.58
C ALA A 12 25.02 -32.73 -13.35
N GLU A 13 24.80 -33.74 -12.51
CA GLU A 13 24.03 -33.60 -11.26
C GLU A 13 24.96 -33.58 -10.05
N PHE A 14 24.74 -32.61 -9.18
CA PHE A 14 25.53 -32.37 -7.97
C PHE A 14 24.61 -32.33 -6.75
N PHE A 15 24.89 -33.17 -5.75
CA PHE A 15 24.16 -33.21 -4.48
C PHE A 15 24.91 -32.43 -3.38
N ASP A 16 26.23 -32.53 -3.39
CA ASP A 16 27.19 -31.76 -2.61
C ASP A 16 28.33 -31.26 -3.53
N GLN A 17 29.24 -30.44 -2.98
CA GLN A 17 30.44 -29.95 -3.69
C GLN A 17 30.15 -29.36 -5.09
N ILE A 18 29.16 -28.49 -5.18
CA ILE A 18 28.76 -27.86 -6.44
C ILE A 18 29.95 -27.05 -6.98
N PRO A 19 30.42 -27.29 -8.22
CA PRO A 19 31.54 -26.54 -8.79
C PRO A 19 31.17 -25.07 -9.02
N PRO A 20 32.12 -24.16 -9.25
CA PRO A 20 31.81 -22.80 -9.71
C PRO A 20 30.98 -22.82 -11.00
N TYR A 21 29.93 -22.01 -11.07
CA TYR A 21 29.05 -21.92 -12.24
C TYR A 21 28.56 -20.49 -12.47
N ALA A 22 28.21 -20.20 -13.73
CA ALA A 22 27.43 -19.04 -14.09
C ALA A 22 25.93 -19.38 -14.09
N ILE A 23 25.09 -18.39 -13.82
CA ILE A 23 23.63 -18.55 -13.81
C ILE A 23 22.98 -17.57 -14.78
N LEU A 24 22.01 -18.02 -15.57
CA LEU A 24 21.33 -17.17 -16.54
C LEU A 24 20.01 -16.63 -15.98
N SER A 25 19.90 -15.31 -15.94
CA SER A 25 18.66 -14.58 -15.71
C SER A 25 18.10 -14.06 -17.03
N HIS A 26 16.84 -14.34 -17.32
CA HIS A 26 16.24 -13.96 -18.61
C HIS A 26 14.70 -13.97 -18.55
N THR A 27 14.08 -13.41 -19.59
CA THR A 27 12.63 -13.53 -19.80
C THR A 27 12.35 -14.61 -20.84
N TRP A 28 11.48 -15.58 -20.53
CA TRP A 28 11.16 -16.68 -21.43
C TRP A 28 10.57 -16.20 -22.76
N GLY A 29 11.11 -16.72 -23.86
CA GLY A 29 10.57 -16.55 -25.22
C GLY A 29 9.60 -17.66 -25.63
N SER A 30 9.18 -17.67 -26.90
CA SER A 30 8.25 -18.68 -27.44
C SER A 30 8.90 -20.05 -27.70
N ASN A 31 10.22 -20.11 -27.87
CA ASN A 31 10.96 -21.31 -28.30
C ASN A 31 12.07 -21.67 -27.29
N GLU A 32 11.68 -21.87 -26.03
CA GLU A 32 12.61 -22.24 -24.96
C GLU A 32 12.88 -23.75 -24.96
N LEU A 33 14.16 -24.14 -24.89
CA LEU A 33 14.55 -25.53 -24.65
C LEU A 33 14.03 -25.97 -23.28
N SER A 34 13.34 -27.11 -23.24
CA SER A 34 12.91 -27.76 -22.01
C SER A 34 13.87 -28.87 -21.58
N PHE A 35 13.75 -29.33 -20.34
CA PHE A 35 14.50 -30.49 -19.84
C PHE A 35 14.31 -31.74 -20.73
N LYS A 36 13.08 -31.98 -21.23
CA LYS A 36 12.78 -33.14 -22.08
C LYS A 36 13.42 -33.06 -23.46
N ASP A 37 13.58 -31.86 -24.02
CA ASP A 37 14.25 -31.66 -25.30
C ASP A 37 15.73 -32.00 -25.17
N MET A 38 16.34 -31.63 -24.03
CA MET A 38 17.71 -31.98 -23.69
C MET A 38 17.90 -33.49 -23.50
N GLU A 39 16.97 -34.18 -22.81
CA GLU A 39 17.02 -35.64 -22.65
C GLU A 39 16.95 -36.40 -23.98
N ARG A 40 16.24 -35.84 -24.97
CA ARG A 40 16.15 -36.41 -26.33
C ARG A 40 17.38 -36.13 -27.19
N ASN A 41 18.39 -35.43 -26.66
CA ASN A 41 19.51 -34.86 -27.41
C ASN A 41 19.05 -33.95 -28.56
N GLU A 42 17.87 -33.32 -28.44
CA GLU A 42 17.33 -32.35 -29.41
C GLU A 42 17.84 -30.95 -29.08
N TYR A 43 19.10 -30.84 -28.66
CA TYR A 43 19.73 -29.55 -28.38
C TYR A 43 19.73 -28.69 -29.64
N THR A 44 18.92 -27.64 -29.61
CA THR A 44 18.86 -26.64 -30.67
C THR A 44 19.50 -25.37 -30.15
N ALA A 45 20.66 -25.02 -30.71
CA ALA A 45 21.42 -23.83 -30.34
C ALA A 45 20.54 -22.57 -30.47
N SER A 46 20.13 -22.02 -29.32
CA SER A 46 19.53 -20.69 -29.26
C SER A 46 20.62 -19.66 -29.01
N LEU A 47 20.48 -18.46 -29.59
CA LEU A 47 21.41 -17.35 -29.40
C LEU A 47 21.68 -17.08 -27.91
N LYS A 48 20.63 -17.16 -27.09
CA LYS A 48 20.69 -17.04 -25.64
C LYS A 48 21.52 -18.14 -24.97
N THR A 49 21.26 -19.41 -25.27
CA THR A 49 21.98 -20.51 -24.59
C THR A 49 23.45 -20.56 -25.02
N GLU A 50 23.71 -20.36 -26.32
CA GLU A 50 25.09 -20.34 -26.82
C GLU A 50 25.87 -19.14 -26.31
N GLY A 51 25.28 -17.95 -26.29
CA GLY A 51 25.95 -16.77 -25.73
C GLY A 51 26.23 -16.94 -24.24
N CYS A 52 25.33 -17.56 -23.48
CA CYS A 52 25.56 -17.87 -22.06
C CYS A 52 26.74 -18.84 -21.88
N CYS A 53 26.81 -19.92 -22.67
CA CYS A 53 27.91 -20.87 -22.61
C CYS A 53 29.23 -20.25 -23.04
N LYS A 54 29.21 -19.45 -24.12
CA LYS A 54 30.38 -18.74 -24.62
C LYS A 54 30.92 -17.75 -23.58
N GLN A 55 30.05 -16.95 -22.98
CA GLN A 55 30.44 -15.99 -21.95
C GLN A 55 30.98 -16.68 -20.70
N ALA A 56 30.36 -17.79 -20.28
CA ALA A 56 30.85 -18.60 -19.16
C ALA A 56 32.26 -19.15 -19.43
N LEU A 57 32.53 -19.64 -20.65
CA LEU A 57 33.84 -20.11 -21.05
C LEU A 57 34.89 -18.98 -21.03
N GLU A 58 34.53 -17.78 -21.51
CA GLU A 58 35.37 -16.59 -21.45
C GLU A 58 35.68 -16.16 -20.00
N ASP A 59 34.75 -16.37 -19.08
CA ASP A 59 34.91 -16.11 -17.65
C ASP A 59 35.59 -17.28 -16.90
N GLY A 60 35.97 -18.36 -17.60
CA GLY A 60 36.66 -19.53 -17.02
C GLY A 60 35.76 -20.48 -16.24
N LEU A 61 34.46 -20.52 -16.56
CA LEU A 61 33.46 -21.36 -15.90
C LEU A 61 33.02 -22.51 -16.83
N GLU A 62 33.17 -23.74 -16.35
CA GLU A 62 32.83 -24.96 -17.10
C GLU A 62 31.33 -25.28 -17.08
N TYR A 63 30.59 -24.67 -16.15
CA TYR A 63 29.19 -24.99 -15.90
C TYR A 63 28.29 -23.76 -15.92
N VAL A 64 27.10 -23.92 -16.49
CA VAL A 64 26.01 -22.95 -16.44
C VAL A 64 24.74 -23.57 -15.86
N TRP A 65 23.92 -22.74 -15.21
CA TRP A 65 22.57 -23.09 -14.79
C TRP A 65 21.54 -22.22 -15.53
N ILE A 66 20.54 -22.85 -16.12
CA ILE A 66 19.44 -22.20 -16.85
C ILE A 66 18.12 -22.87 -16.45
N ASP A 67 17.21 -22.12 -15.84
CA ASP A 67 15.96 -22.63 -15.26
C ASP A 67 15.02 -23.33 -16.26
N THR A 68 15.13 -23.02 -17.55
CA THR A 68 14.28 -23.60 -18.61
C THR A 68 14.44 -25.11 -18.72
N PHE A 69 15.68 -25.61 -18.58
CA PHE A 69 16.02 -27.01 -18.76
C PHE A 69 16.89 -27.62 -17.65
N CYS A 70 17.46 -26.85 -16.73
CA CYS A 70 18.14 -27.41 -15.55
C CYS A 70 17.16 -27.89 -14.47
N ILE A 71 15.86 -27.58 -14.61
CA ILE A 71 14.78 -28.04 -13.73
C ILE A 71 13.84 -28.91 -14.55
N ASP A 72 13.58 -30.15 -14.11
CA ASP A 72 12.46 -30.93 -14.61
C ASP A 72 11.15 -30.39 -14.04
N LYS A 73 10.52 -29.49 -14.80
CA LYS A 73 9.22 -28.90 -14.44
C LYS A 73 8.05 -29.89 -14.51
N SER A 74 8.27 -31.11 -15.04
CA SER A 74 7.25 -32.16 -15.03
C SER A 74 7.23 -32.96 -13.72
N SER A 75 8.32 -32.92 -12.96
CA SER A 75 8.41 -33.43 -11.59
C SER A 75 8.00 -32.35 -10.59
N SER A 76 6.81 -32.50 -9.97
CA SER A 76 6.35 -31.55 -8.95
C SER A 76 7.26 -31.49 -7.72
N ALA A 77 7.89 -32.62 -7.38
CA ALA A 77 8.86 -32.71 -6.29
C ALA A 77 10.12 -31.89 -6.61
N GLU A 78 10.71 -32.08 -7.80
CA GLU A 78 11.90 -31.34 -8.23
C GLU A 78 11.59 -29.85 -8.39
N LEU A 79 10.46 -29.49 -8.99
CA LEU A 79 10.04 -28.09 -9.13
C LEU A 79 9.90 -27.40 -7.75
N SER A 80 9.32 -28.11 -6.78
CA SER A 80 9.18 -27.61 -5.40
C SER A 80 10.53 -27.41 -4.72
N GLU A 81 11.43 -28.38 -4.84
CA GLU A 81 12.80 -28.26 -4.30
C GLU A 81 13.55 -27.09 -4.96
N ALA A 82 13.42 -26.97 -6.29
CA ALA A 82 14.11 -25.96 -7.07
C ALA A 82 13.69 -24.53 -6.70
N ILE A 83 12.38 -24.25 -6.64
CA ILE A 83 11.87 -22.92 -6.29
C ILE A 83 12.27 -22.53 -4.86
N ASN A 84 12.21 -23.46 -3.90
CA ASN A 84 12.66 -23.20 -2.53
C ASN A 84 14.19 -23.00 -2.44
N SER A 85 14.95 -23.52 -3.41
CA SER A 85 16.42 -23.42 -3.45
C SER A 85 16.95 -22.28 -4.33
N MET A 86 16.10 -21.68 -5.17
CA MET A 86 16.54 -20.84 -6.28
C MET A 86 17.33 -19.61 -5.82
N TRP A 87 16.91 -18.98 -4.72
CA TRP A 87 17.67 -17.88 -4.11
C TRP A 87 19.08 -18.29 -3.74
N ALA A 88 19.26 -19.46 -3.11
CA ALA A 88 20.57 -19.97 -2.75
C ALA A 88 21.41 -20.29 -3.99
N TRP A 89 20.79 -20.77 -5.07
CA TRP A 89 21.47 -21.01 -6.35
C TRP A 89 21.93 -19.71 -7.01
N TYR A 90 21.11 -18.66 -7.02
CA TYR A 90 21.52 -17.34 -7.50
C TYR A 90 22.60 -16.71 -6.60
N GLN A 91 22.48 -16.86 -5.29
CA GLN A 91 23.44 -16.31 -4.33
C GLN A 91 24.82 -16.97 -4.41
N ARG A 92 24.89 -18.27 -4.70
CA ARG A 92 26.14 -19.04 -4.80
C ARG A 92 26.78 -19.04 -6.19
N ALA A 93 26.07 -18.56 -7.23
CA ALA A 93 26.65 -18.45 -8.56
C ALA A 93 27.84 -17.47 -8.56
N GLU A 94 28.87 -17.76 -9.34
CA GLU A 94 30.03 -16.87 -9.48
C GLU A 94 29.65 -15.55 -10.16
N VAL A 95 28.73 -15.65 -11.11
CA VAL A 95 28.18 -14.54 -11.87
C VAL A 95 26.78 -14.89 -12.38
N CYS A 96 25.89 -13.90 -12.33
CA CYS A 96 24.59 -13.94 -12.99
C CYS A 96 24.66 -13.13 -14.29
N TYR A 97 24.34 -13.76 -15.42
CA TYR A 97 24.18 -13.08 -16.70
C TYR A 97 22.72 -12.71 -16.87
N ALA A 98 22.39 -11.43 -16.86
CA ALA A 98 21.06 -10.92 -17.16
C ALA A 98 20.98 -10.64 -18.67
N TYR A 99 20.34 -11.54 -19.42
CA TYR A 99 20.16 -11.41 -20.87
C TYR A 99 18.82 -10.75 -21.18
N LEU A 100 18.87 -9.55 -21.77
CA LEU A 100 17.71 -8.72 -22.09
C LEU A 100 17.43 -8.81 -23.59
N SER A 101 16.58 -9.76 -23.97
CA SER A 101 16.26 -10.05 -25.37
C SER A 101 15.46 -8.96 -26.10
N ASP A 102 15.08 -7.89 -25.40
CA ASP A 102 14.28 -6.77 -25.90
C ASP A 102 15.04 -5.43 -25.83
N VAL A 103 16.34 -5.49 -25.60
CA VAL A 103 17.24 -4.33 -25.63
C VAL A 103 18.14 -4.45 -26.86
N PRO A 104 18.02 -3.55 -27.85
CA PRO A 104 18.90 -3.54 -29.01
C PRO A 104 20.34 -3.17 -28.65
N PRO A 105 21.33 -3.57 -29.48
CA PRO A 105 22.71 -3.13 -29.34
C PRO A 105 22.82 -1.60 -29.40
N GLU A 106 23.88 -1.06 -28.77
CA GLU A 106 24.20 0.38 -28.78
C GLU A 106 23.09 1.29 -28.21
N THR A 107 22.13 0.74 -27.46
CA THR A 107 21.09 1.52 -26.77
C THR A 107 21.72 2.58 -25.85
N ALA A 108 21.28 3.83 -25.97
CA ALA A 108 21.65 4.94 -25.07
C ALA A 108 20.98 4.77 -23.68
N ILE A 109 21.52 3.88 -22.85
CA ILE A 109 20.88 3.41 -21.61
C ILE A 109 20.62 4.49 -20.54
N TYR A 110 21.27 5.66 -20.63
CA TYR A 110 21.11 6.75 -19.67
C TYR A 110 19.98 7.72 -20.04
N GLU A 111 19.29 7.48 -21.14
CA GLU A 111 18.05 8.19 -21.46
C GLU A 111 16.88 7.58 -20.70
N ASP A 112 16.02 8.42 -20.12
CA ASP A 112 14.90 8.01 -19.27
C ASP A 112 13.95 7.03 -19.97
N ASP A 113 13.81 7.15 -21.29
CA ASP A 113 12.86 6.40 -22.12
C ASP A 113 13.52 5.28 -22.95
N SER A 114 14.77 4.92 -22.60
CA SER A 114 15.58 3.94 -23.32
C SER A 114 14.96 2.53 -23.32
N ALA A 115 15.31 1.72 -24.32
CA ALA A 115 14.89 0.31 -24.40
C ALA A 115 15.32 -0.48 -23.15
N PHE A 116 16.47 -0.14 -22.55
CA PHE A 116 16.92 -0.71 -21.29
C PHE A 116 15.93 -0.44 -20.16
N CYS A 117 15.57 0.82 -19.92
CA CYS A 117 14.63 1.21 -18.86
C CYS A 117 13.24 0.56 -19.03
N LYS A 118 12.83 0.28 -20.26
CA LYS A 118 11.55 -0.34 -20.61
C LYS A 118 11.58 -1.87 -20.72
N SER A 119 12.75 -2.49 -20.56
CA SER A 119 12.88 -3.93 -20.75
C SER A 119 11.90 -4.69 -19.85
N ARG A 120 11.26 -5.71 -20.43
CA ARG A 120 10.36 -6.63 -19.72
C ARG A 120 11.07 -7.33 -18.57
N TRP A 121 12.39 -7.41 -18.60
CA TRP A 121 13.17 -7.96 -17.49
C TRP A 121 12.88 -7.24 -16.17
N PHE A 122 12.68 -5.93 -16.16
CA PHE A 122 12.38 -5.18 -14.94
C PHE A 122 10.95 -5.35 -14.43
N THR A 123 10.03 -5.86 -15.26
CA THR A 123 8.62 -6.05 -14.92
C THR A 123 8.25 -7.51 -14.65
N ARG A 124 9.19 -8.46 -14.74
CA ARG A 124 8.95 -9.86 -14.39
C ARG A 124 9.16 -10.10 -12.89
N GLY A 125 8.30 -10.92 -12.28
CA GLY A 125 8.36 -11.23 -10.84
C GLY A 125 9.67 -11.91 -10.44
N TRP A 126 10.02 -12.98 -11.16
CA TRP A 126 11.19 -13.81 -10.86
C TRP A 126 12.52 -13.04 -10.93
N THR A 127 12.68 -12.10 -11.88
CA THR A 127 13.95 -11.38 -12.07
C THR A 127 14.36 -10.49 -10.89
N LEU A 128 13.46 -10.23 -9.93
CA LEU A 128 13.82 -9.49 -8.71
C LEU A 128 14.82 -10.27 -7.85
N GLN A 129 14.59 -11.57 -7.63
CA GLN A 129 15.55 -12.37 -6.88
C GLN A 129 16.84 -12.61 -7.69
N GLU A 130 16.74 -12.65 -9.01
CA GLU A 130 17.88 -12.81 -9.93
C GLU A 130 18.77 -11.55 -9.94
N LEU A 131 18.19 -10.38 -9.62
CA LEU A 131 18.91 -9.13 -9.38
C LEU A 131 19.58 -9.11 -8.00
N LEU A 132 18.84 -9.50 -6.96
CA LEU A 132 19.19 -9.24 -5.56
C LEU A 132 20.07 -10.33 -4.95
N ALA A 133 19.82 -11.60 -5.26
CA ALA A 133 20.51 -12.72 -4.63
C ALA A 133 21.99 -12.83 -5.06
N PRO A 134 22.36 -12.71 -6.35
CA PRO A 134 23.76 -12.80 -6.77
C PRO A 134 24.58 -11.60 -6.34
N SER A 135 25.85 -11.81 -5.98
CA SER A 135 26.78 -10.70 -5.73
C SER A 135 27.23 -9.99 -7.01
N LYS A 136 27.35 -10.72 -8.13
CA LYS A 136 27.76 -10.17 -9.43
C LYS A 136 26.63 -10.41 -10.44
N VAL A 137 26.17 -9.33 -11.06
CA VAL A 137 25.22 -9.39 -12.18
C VAL A 137 25.80 -8.56 -13.33
N VAL A 138 25.90 -9.18 -14.51
CA VAL A 138 26.33 -8.52 -15.75
C VAL A 138 25.16 -8.55 -16.72
N PHE A 139 24.83 -7.38 -17.26
CA PHE A 139 23.69 -7.19 -18.15
C PHE A 139 24.14 -7.22 -19.60
N TYR A 140 23.40 -7.97 -20.42
CA TYR A 140 23.66 -8.17 -21.84
C TYR A 140 22.44 -7.81 -22.67
N ASP A 141 22.67 -7.22 -23.83
CA ASP A 141 21.64 -6.91 -24.83
C ASP A 141 21.24 -8.17 -25.65
N GLU A 142 20.32 -8.01 -26.60
CA GLU A 142 19.83 -9.12 -27.43
C GLU A 142 20.93 -9.81 -28.26
N SER A 143 22.05 -9.13 -28.51
CA SER A 143 23.20 -9.62 -29.27
C SER A 143 24.38 -10.06 -28.38
N TRP A 144 24.17 -10.21 -27.07
CA TRP A 144 25.22 -10.50 -26.09
C TRP A 144 26.29 -9.39 -25.96
N GLY A 145 25.95 -8.15 -26.32
CA GLY A 145 26.76 -6.98 -26.00
C GLY A 145 26.65 -6.63 -24.51
N CYS A 146 27.79 -6.45 -23.83
CA CYS A 146 27.80 -6.08 -22.41
C CYS A 146 27.28 -4.65 -22.22
N ILE A 147 26.12 -4.52 -21.56
CA ILE A 147 25.49 -3.24 -21.22
C ILE A 147 26.14 -2.63 -19.97
N GLY A 148 26.32 -3.42 -18.93
CA GLY A 148 26.79 -2.91 -17.64
C GLY A 148 26.85 -3.95 -16.54
N ARG A 149 27.42 -3.55 -15.40
CA ARG A 149 27.66 -4.42 -14.25
C ARG A 149 27.02 -3.83 -13.01
N LYS A 150 26.28 -4.64 -12.23
CA LYS A 150 25.73 -4.23 -10.93
C LYS A 150 26.80 -3.81 -9.92
N THR A 151 28.07 -4.19 -10.14
CA THR A 151 29.19 -3.75 -9.29
C THR A 151 29.76 -2.39 -9.69
N SER A 152 29.28 -1.78 -10.78
CA SER A 152 29.65 -0.42 -11.19
C SER A 152 28.74 0.61 -10.53
N ALA A 153 29.33 1.63 -9.88
CA ALA A 153 28.56 2.65 -9.17
C ALA A 153 27.63 3.46 -10.10
N SER A 154 28.08 3.82 -11.31
CA SER A 154 27.23 4.56 -12.27
C SER A 154 26.06 3.72 -12.76
N PHE A 155 26.34 2.46 -13.11
CA PHE A 155 25.31 1.53 -13.58
C PHE A 155 24.33 1.16 -12.46
N THR A 156 24.78 1.06 -11.21
CA THR A 156 23.91 0.78 -10.07
C THR A 156 22.97 1.94 -9.76
N ARG A 157 23.38 3.19 -9.99
CA ARG A 157 22.46 4.34 -9.89
C ARG A 157 21.38 4.28 -10.96
N LEU A 158 21.72 3.88 -12.18
CA LEU A 158 20.72 3.64 -13.23
C LEU A 158 19.74 2.53 -12.82
N LEU A 159 20.26 1.38 -12.34
CA LEU A 159 19.43 0.29 -11.83
C LEU A 159 18.52 0.72 -10.68
N ALA A 160 19.03 1.53 -9.74
CA ALA A 160 18.25 2.06 -8.62
C ALA A 160 17.08 2.92 -9.11
N GLY A 161 17.30 3.74 -10.14
CA GLY A 161 16.24 4.54 -10.78
C GLY A 161 15.16 3.67 -11.43
N VAL A 162 15.56 2.68 -12.22
CA VAL A 162 14.61 1.80 -12.95
C VAL A 162 13.83 0.88 -11.99
N THR A 163 14.50 0.33 -10.98
CA THR A 163 13.91 -0.68 -10.08
C THR A 163 13.24 -0.09 -8.85
N ARG A 164 13.51 1.19 -8.53
CA ARG A 164 13.17 1.85 -7.25
C ARG A 164 13.75 1.16 -6.01
N ILE A 165 14.79 0.34 -6.19
CA ILE A 165 15.53 -0.26 -5.08
C ILE A 165 16.66 0.71 -4.69
N PRO A 166 16.86 1.01 -3.39
CA PRO A 166 17.92 1.91 -2.97
C PRO A 166 19.30 1.49 -3.49
N PHE A 167 20.12 2.49 -3.86
CA PHE A 167 21.48 2.26 -4.34
C PHE A 167 22.28 1.37 -3.38
N ASP A 168 22.23 1.66 -2.07
CA ASP A 168 22.97 0.92 -1.06
C ASP A 168 22.54 -0.56 -0.98
N THR A 169 21.23 -0.84 -1.13
CA THR A 169 20.69 -2.20 -1.18
C THR A 169 21.20 -3.00 -2.38
N LEU A 170 21.39 -2.34 -3.54
CA LEU A 170 21.92 -2.99 -4.74
C LEU A 170 23.44 -3.15 -4.73
N PHE A 171 24.16 -2.18 -4.15
CA PHE A 171 25.61 -2.06 -4.25
C PHE A 171 26.35 -2.73 -3.09
N PHE A 172 25.90 -2.55 -1.85
CA PHE A 172 26.60 -3.03 -0.66
C PHE A 172 26.05 -4.38 -0.19
N LYS A 173 26.95 -5.36 -0.07
CA LYS A 173 26.60 -6.69 0.46
C LYS A 173 26.14 -6.54 1.92
N GLY A 174 24.92 -6.97 2.19
CA GLY A 174 24.33 -6.96 3.52
C GLY A 174 23.29 -5.86 3.76
N GLU A 175 23.07 -4.90 2.88
CA GLU A 175 22.04 -3.88 3.16
C GLU A 175 20.60 -4.43 3.03
N LEU A 176 20.41 -5.48 2.22
CA LEU A 176 19.10 -6.10 1.96
C LEU A 176 18.33 -6.53 3.22
N HIS A 177 19.00 -6.99 4.28
CA HIS A 177 18.33 -7.44 5.50
C HIS A 177 17.83 -6.28 6.38
N LYS A 178 18.34 -5.07 6.18
CA LYS A 178 17.92 -3.87 6.91
C LYS A 178 16.62 -3.28 6.35
N ASN A 179 16.27 -3.62 5.11
CA ASN A 179 15.04 -3.16 4.50
C ASN A 179 13.83 -3.90 5.10
N SER A 180 12.78 -3.12 5.37
CA SER A 180 11.54 -3.62 5.93
C SER A 180 10.78 -4.53 4.96
N VAL A 181 9.80 -5.25 5.48
CA VAL A 181 8.85 -6.04 4.68
C VAL A 181 8.13 -5.14 3.68
N ALA A 182 7.68 -3.96 4.10
CA ALA A 182 6.97 -3.05 3.21
C ALA A 182 7.86 -2.51 2.07
N GLN A 183 9.13 -2.23 2.35
CA GLN A 183 10.10 -1.84 1.32
C GLN A 183 10.29 -2.96 0.31
N LYS A 184 10.55 -4.18 0.79
CA LYS A 184 10.70 -5.36 -0.07
C LYS A 184 9.48 -5.63 -0.93
N MET A 185 8.27 -5.54 -0.37
CA MET A 185 7.01 -5.69 -1.11
C MET A 185 6.83 -4.59 -2.17
N SER A 186 7.25 -3.36 -1.88
CA SER A 186 7.17 -2.24 -2.85
C SER A 186 8.02 -2.48 -4.10
N TRP A 187 9.13 -3.22 -4.01
CA TRP A 187 9.97 -3.54 -5.18
C TRP A 187 9.32 -4.53 -6.15
N VAL A 188 8.26 -5.22 -5.68
CA VAL A 188 7.48 -6.21 -6.43
C VAL A 188 6.19 -5.59 -6.98
N SER A 189 5.77 -4.42 -6.51
CA SER A 189 4.41 -3.90 -6.72
C SER A 189 3.99 -3.75 -8.19
N HIS A 190 4.94 -3.59 -9.12
CA HIS A 190 4.68 -3.51 -10.57
C HIS A 190 5.31 -4.65 -11.37
N ARG A 191 5.70 -5.73 -10.70
CA ARG A 191 6.19 -6.93 -11.34
C ARG A 191 5.03 -7.91 -11.53
N ALA A 192 5.03 -8.59 -12.67
CA ALA A 192 4.00 -9.54 -13.06
C ALA A 192 4.59 -10.94 -13.24
N THR A 193 3.76 -11.94 -12.95
CA THR A 193 4.07 -13.35 -13.17
C THR A 193 3.04 -13.97 -14.10
N THR A 194 3.41 -15.06 -14.78
CA THR A 194 2.50 -15.76 -15.70
C THR A 194 1.45 -16.55 -14.93
N ARG A 195 1.86 -17.29 -13.88
CA ARG A 195 0.94 -17.90 -12.93
C ARG A 195 0.73 -16.96 -11.75
N VAL A 196 -0.49 -16.85 -11.26
CA VAL A 196 -0.81 -15.92 -10.18
C VAL A 196 -0.08 -16.28 -8.89
N GLU A 197 0.10 -17.58 -8.62
CA GLU A 197 0.79 -18.10 -7.43
C GLU A 197 2.29 -17.73 -7.41
N ASP A 198 2.91 -17.59 -8.59
CA ASP A 198 4.32 -17.21 -8.69
C ASP A 198 4.58 -15.80 -8.15
N THR A 199 3.55 -14.95 -8.01
CA THR A 199 3.64 -13.68 -7.27
C THR A 199 4.14 -13.91 -5.85
N ALA A 200 3.75 -15.02 -5.23
CA ALA A 200 4.23 -15.42 -3.91
C ALA A 200 5.53 -16.22 -4.00
N TYR A 201 5.57 -17.22 -4.89
CA TYR A 201 6.71 -18.16 -4.94
C TYR A 201 8.02 -17.50 -5.37
N SER A 202 7.95 -16.46 -6.20
CA SER A 202 9.13 -15.67 -6.58
C SER A 202 9.74 -14.86 -5.43
N LEU A 203 9.05 -14.74 -4.30
CA LEU A 203 9.47 -13.95 -3.14
C LEU A 203 9.98 -14.79 -1.97
N LEU A 204 9.86 -16.12 -2.04
CA LEU A 204 10.28 -17.02 -0.95
C LEU A 204 11.71 -16.74 -0.49
N GLY A 205 12.65 -16.68 -1.43
CA GLY A 205 14.04 -16.37 -1.15
C GLY A 205 14.28 -14.99 -0.55
N LEU A 206 13.59 -13.96 -1.04
CA LEU A 206 13.73 -12.58 -0.58
C LEU A 206 13.36 -12.42 0.91
N PHE A 207 12.38 -13.22 1.36
CA PHE A 207 11.92 -13.25 2.75
C PHE A 207 12.47 -14.42 3.56
N GLY A 208 13.29 -15.30 2.98
CA GLY A 208 13.82 -16.48 3.66
C GLY A 208 12.76 -17.51 4.06
N ILE A 209 11.65 -17.57 3.32
CA ILE A 209 10.51 -18.46 3.58
C ILE A 209 10.66 -19.75 2.79
N HIS A 210 10.27 -20.86 3.42
CA HIS A 210 10.08 -22.15 2.76
C HIS A 210 8.63 -22.58 2.97
N MET A 211 7.93 -22.92 1.89
CA MET A 211 6.53 -23.38 1.97
C MET A 211 6.18 -24.28 0.78
N PRO A 212 5.18 -25.18 0.92
CA PRO A 212 4.75 -26.03 -0.18
C PRO A 212 4.21 -25.23 -1.37
N LEU A 213 4.52 -25.67 -2.59
CA LEU A 213 3.95 -25.09 -3.81
C LEU A 213 2.64 -25.76 -4.19
N LEU A 214 1.54 -25.03 -4.10
CA LEU A 214 0.20 -25.49 -4.43
C LEU A 214 -0.32 -24.72 -5.65
N TYR A 215 0.12 -25.12 -6.85
CA TYR A 215 -0.43 -24.54 -8.09
C TYR A 215 -1.93 -24.86 -8.22
N GLY A 216 -2.76 -23.84 -8.43
CA GLY A 216 -4.22 -23.91 -8.39
C GLY A 216 -4.85 -23.23 -7.18
N GLU A 217 -4.06 -22.80 -6.18
CA GLU A 217 -4.56 -22.06 -5.02
C GLU A 217 -4.83 -20.56 -5.29
N GLY A 218 -4.41 -20.07 -6.46
CA GLY A 218 -4.69 -18.70 -6.89
C GLY A 218 -4.01 -17.65 -6.00
N THR A 219 -4.75 -16.59 -5.67
CA THR A 219 -4.24 -15.50 -4.82
C THR A 219 -4.02 -15.90 -3.36
N GLN A 220 -4.47 -17.09 -2.94
CA GLN A 220 -4.20 -17.60 -1.59
C GLN A 220 -2.71 -17.85 -1.34
N ALA A 221 -1.92 -18.12 -2.39
CA ALA A 221 -0.47 -18.27 -2.28
C ALA A 221 0.19 -17.03 -1.66
N PHE A 222 -0.23 -15.82 -2.08
CA PHE A 222 0.31 -14.57 -1.55
C PHE A 222 -0.12 -14.29 -0.10
N LYS A 223 -1.33 -14.73 0.27
CA LYS A 223 -1.78 -14.69 1.65
C LYS A 223 -0.93 -15.63 2.52
N ARG A 224 -0.74 -16.88 2.11
CA ARG A 224 0.11 -17.86 2.80
C ARG A 224 1.54 -17.35 2.97
N LEU A 225 2.13 -16.71 1.94
CA LEU A 225 3.43 -16.06 2.07
C LEU A 225 3.47 -15.06 3.22
N GLN A 226 2.48 -14.15 3.30
CA GLN A 226 2.41 -13.18 4.39
C GLN A 226 2.23 -13.87 5.76
N GLU A 227 1.46 -14.96 5.83
CA GLU A 227 1.31 -15.75 7.05
C GLU A 227 2.64 -16.39 7.49
N GLU A 228 3.44 -16.91 6.56
CA GLU A 228 4.79 -17.43 6.86
C GLU A 228 5.77 -16.32 7.26
N ILE A 229 5.74 -15.15 6.61
CA ILE A 229 6.54 -13.97 7.03
C ILE A 229 6.21 -13.58 8.46
N ILE A 230 4.92 -13.55 8.82
CA ILE A 230 4.45 -13.21 10.17
C ILE A 230 4.97 -14.19 11.23
N LYS A 231 5.20 -15.46 10.89
CA LYS A 231 5.73 -16.44 11.85
C LYS A 231 7.20 -16.21 12.21
N VAL A 232 7.97 -15.56 11.33
CA VAL A 232 9.43 -15.44 11.46
C VAL A 232 9.92 -14.00 11.58
N SER A 233 9.04 -13.00 11.50
CA SER A 233 9.38 -11.57 11.56
C SER A 233 8.44 -10.81 12.48
N ASP A 234 8.98 -9.82 13.22
CA ASP A 234 8.25 -8.84 14.03
C ASP A 234 8.16 -7.44 13.35
N ASP A 235 8.45 -7.36 12.06
CA ASP A 235 8.31 -6.16 11.24
C ASP A 235 6.84 -5.82 10.94
N GLU A 236 6.28 -4.93 11.75
CA GLU A 236 4.90 -4.44 11.61
C GLU A 236 4.63 -3.67 10.30
N SER A 237 5.65 -3.35 9.49
CA SER A 237 5.46 -2.74 8.17
C SER A 237 4.69 -3.65 7.20
N ILE A 238 4.61 -4.96 7.45
CA ILE A 238 3.71 -5.85 6.69
C ILE A 238 2.24 -5.39 6.72
N PHE A 239 1.83 -4.66 7.77
CA PHE A 239 0.48 -4.12 7.88
C PHE A 239 0.31 -2.74 7.24
N ALA A 240 1.37 -2.13 6.70
CA ALA A 240 1.35 -0.80 6.07
C ALA A 240 0.67 -0.77 4.68
N TRP A 241 0.26 -1.93 4.15
CA TRP A 241 -0.43 -2.03 2.86
C TRP A 241 -1.65 -1.10 2.77
N GLY A 242 -1.88 -0.55 1.59
CA GLY A 242 -2.95 0.41 1.31
C GLY A 242 -2.60 1.86 1.65
N PHE A 243 -1.44 2.14 2.27
CA PHE A 243 -1.02 3.50 2.59
C PHE A 243 -0.98 4.38 1.34
N GLN A 244 -1.65 5.54 1.40
CA GLN A 244 -1.79 6.48 0.28
C GLN A 244 -2.32 5.87 -1.03
N ARG A 245 -3.07 4.76 -0.95
CA ARG A 245 -3.78 4.18 -2.10
C ARG A 245 -5.28 4.49 -2.04
N PRO A 246 -5.96 4.60 -3.19
CA PRO A 246 -7.41 4.52 -3.24
C PRO A 246 -7.85 3.19 -2.61
N PRO A 247 -8.94 3.17 -1.83
CA PRO A 247 -9.34 1.94 -1.16
C PRO A 247 -9.75 0.86 -2.15
N GLY A 248 -9.19 -0.33 -1.96
CA GLY A 248 -9.47 -1.51 -2.78
C GLY A 248 -10.71 -2.27 -2.30
N GLN A 249 -11.18 -3.18 -3.15
CA GLN A 249 -12.35 -4.05 -2.88
C GLN A 249 -12.02 -5.28 -1.99
N HIS A 250 -10.81 -5.37 -1.43
CA HIS A 250 -10.30 -6.63 -0.88
C HIS A 250 -10.50 -6.77 0.64
N THR A 251 -11.26 -7.79 1.03
CA THR A 251 -11.69 -8.14 2.39
C THR A 251 -10.66 -8.97 3.14
N SER A 252 -9.62 -8.36 3.74
CA SER A 252 -8.67 -9.11 4.57
C SER A 252 -7.87 -8.25 5.55
N LEU A 253 -7.31 -8.92 6.56
CA LEU A 253 -6.27 -8.40 7.45
C LEU A 253 -4.95 -8.17 6.70
N LEU A 254 -4.67 -9.05 5.74
CA LEU A 254 -3.46 -9.13 4.93
C LEU A 254 -3.75 -8.64 3.51
N SER A 255 -2.73 -8.15 2.83
CA SER A 255 -2.84 -7.63 1.46
C SER A 255 -3.20 -8.75 0.47
N SER A 256 -3.89 -8.41 -0.62
CA SER A 256 -4.18 -9.36 -1.70
C SER A 256 -3.10 -9.37 -2.80
N SER A 257 -2.27 -8.33 -2.87
CA SER A 257 -1.26 -8.14 -3.91
C SER A 257 -0.10 -7.24 -3.46
N PRO A 258 1.15 -7.50 -3.89
CA PRO A 258 2.26 -6.57 -3.68
C PRO A 258 1.98 -5.13 -4.13
N LEU A 259 1.06 -4.94 -5.08
CA LEU A 259 0.62 -3.61 -5.53
C LEU A 259 0.14 -2.73 -4.36
N ASP A 260 -0.44 -3.32 -3.32
CA ASP A 260 -0.91 -2.59 -2.14
C ASP A 260 0.23 -1.90 -1.36
N PHE A 261 1.49 -2.27 -1.62
CA PHE A 261 2.69 -1.69 -1.01
C PHE A 261 3.44 -0.71 -1.91
N GLU A 262 2.89 -0.33 -3.08
CA GLU A 262 3.55 0.57 -4.04
C GLU A 262 4.14 1.85 -3.40
N ASN A 263 3.38 2.48 -2.49
CA ASN A 263 3.77 3.71 -1.81
C ASN A 263 4.49 3.46 -0.47
N CYS A 264 5.07 2.28 -0.26
CA CYS A 264 5.70 1.90 1.01
C CYS A 264 7.23 1.79 0.95
N GLY A 265 7.87 2.14 -0.17
CA GLY A 265 9.32 2.00 -0.38
C GLY A 265 10.22 2.81 0.58
N PHE A 266 9.65 3.76 1.31
CA PHE A 266 10.33 4.60 2.30
C PHE A 266 9.98 4.25 3.76
N ILE A 267 9.12 3.25 3.99
CA ILE A 267 8.67 2.87 5.34
C ILE A 267 9.70 1.92 5.95
N GLU A 268 10.51 2.43 6.87
CA GLU A 268 11.51 1.63 7.58
C GLU A 268 10.88 0.90 8.78
N ALA A 269 11.35 -0.31 9.05
CA ALA A 269 11.07 -0.97 10.32
C ALA A 269 11.77 -0.15 11.43
N SER A 270 11.07 0.15 12.52
CA SER A 270 11.74 0.79 13.66
C SER A 270 12.54 -0.26 14.41
N ALA A 271 13.83 0.01 14.65
CA ALA A 271 14.63 -0.82 15.54
C ALA A 271 13.88 -0.97 16.89
N PRO A 272 13.90 -2.14 17.53
CA PRO A 272 13.33 -2.28 18.86
C PRO A 272 14.05 -1.28 19.77
N ALA A 273 13.35 -0.22 20.18
CA ALA A 273 13.92 0.74 21.10
C ALA A 273 14.36 -0.04 22.34
N VAL A 274 15.56 0.25 22.84
CA VAL A 274 16.08 -0.36 24.06
C VAL A 274 15.03 -0.25 25.16
N GLY A 275 14.40 -1.37 25.54
CA GLY A 275 13.35 -1.44 26.57
C GLY A 275 11.90 -1.56 26.08
N LEU A 276 11.61 -1.44 24.78
CA LEU A 276 10.33 -1.86 24.19
C LEU A 276 10.47 -3.32 23.76
N LEU A 277 9.79 -4.21 24.49
CA LEU A 277 9.60 -5.62 24.11
C LEU A 277 9.22 -5.67 22.62
N SER A 278 10.00 -6.41 21.82
CA SER A 278 9.62 -6.84 20.47
C SER A 278 8.13 -7.17 20.48
N ALA A 279 7.36 -6.47 19.64
CA ALA A 279 5.93 -6.66 19.57
C ALA A 279 5.69 -8.04 18.95
N HIS A 280 5.58 -9.06 19.81
CA HIS A 280 5.15 -10.38 19.37
C HIS A 280 3.73 -10.26 18.80
N TYR A 281 3.62 -10.44 17.49
CA TYR A 281 2.35 -10.68 16.84
C TYR A 281 2.28 -12.11 16.31
N SER A 282 1.08 -12.69 16.32
CA SER A 282 0.84 -14.06 15.90
C SER A 282 -0.56 -14.21 15.32
N LEU A 283 -0.69 -15.01 14.28
CA LEU A 283 -2.01 -15.37 13.75
C LEU A 283 -2.61 -16.49 14.58
N THR A 284 -3.85 -16.29 15.01
CA THR A 284 -4.65 -17.26 15.78
C THR A 284 -5.98 -17.49 15.07
N ASN A 285 -6.73 -18.50 15.49
CA ASN A 285 -8.11 -18.69 15.02
C ASN A 285 -9.06 -17.52 15.38
N LYS A 286 -8.64 -16.58 16.25
CA LYS A 286 -9.37 -15.34 16.55
C LYS A 286 -8.96 -14.15 15.67
N GLY A 287 -7.95 -14.30 14.82
CA GLY A 287 -7.29 -13.23 14.07
C GLY A 287 -5.85 -12.98 14.53
N LEU A 288 -5.29 -11.85 14.12
CA LEU A 288 -3.96 -11.40 14.53
C LEU A 288 -3.98 -10.97 15.99
N HIS A 289 -3.29 -11.70 16.84
CA HIS A 289 -2.97 -11.23 18.18
C HIS A 289 -1.73 -10.35 18.10
N ILE A 290 -1.85 -9.08 18.47
CA ILE A 290 -0.76 -8.10 18.44
C ILE A 290 -0.71 -7.30 19.75
N LYS A 291 0.50 -7.07 20.24
CA LYS A 291 0.77 -6.19 21.38
C LYS A 291 1.14 -4.81 20.85
N THR A 292 0.20 -3.86 20.91
CA THR A 292 0.39 -2.52 20.35
C THR A 292 -0.19 -1.43 21.25
N SER A 293 0.26 -0.20 21.06
CA SER A 293 -0.35 1.00 21.64
C SER A 293 -1.50 1.43 20.73
N PHE A 294 -2.71 1.53 21.26
CA PHE A 294 -3.85 1.99 20.47
C PHE A 294 -4.63 3.09 21.19
N CYS A 295 -5.10 4.08 20.44
CA CYS A 295 -5.97 5.14 20.91
C CYS A 295 -7.40 4.89 20.44
N ARG A 296 -8.38 4.94 21.36
CA ARG A 296 -9.80 4.93 20.98
C ARG A 296 -10.25 6.34 20.68
N LEU A 297 -10.97 6.49 19.57
CA LEU A 297 -11.62 7.74 19.22
C LEU A 297 -13.07 7.68 19.69
N PRO A 298 -13.53 8.66 20.51
CA PRO A 298 -14.91 8.70 20.99
C PRO A 298 -15.85 9.05 19.83
N MET A 299 -16.58 8.06 19.31
CA MET A 299 -17.64 8.27 18.33
C MET A 299 -18.96 7.70 18.85
N GLU A 300 -20.07 8.37 18.55
CA GLU A 300 -21.40 7.81 18.79
C GLU A 300 -21.63 6.66 17.81
N GLY A 301 -22.02 5.48 18.33
CA GLY A 301 -22.25 4.29 17.49
C GLY A 301 -21.03 3.42 17.23
N GLY A 302 -19.95 3.50 18.01
CA GLY A 302 -18.91 2.48 17.94
C GLY A 302 -17.55 2.96 18.42
N THR A 303 -16.72 2.02 18.88
CA THR A 303 -15.37 2.34 19.34
C THR A 303 -14.36 2.16 18.21
N MET A 304 -14.17 3.17 17.37
CA MET A 304 -13.01 3.20 16.46
C MET A 304 -11.72 3.27 17.29
N ALA A 305 -10.67 2.61 16.82
CA ALA A 305 -9.35 2.62 17.43
C ALA A 305 -8.27 2.82 16.36
N LEU A 306 -7.28 3.65 16.68
CA LEU A 306 -6.04 3.77 15.92
C LEU A 306 -4.99 2.93 16.63
N ALA A 307 -4.38 1.94 15.97
CA ALA A 307 -3.26 1.18 16.52
C ALA A 307 -1.96 1.63 15.86
N ARG A 308 -0.98 2.04 16.66
CA ARG A 308 0.32 2.49 16.16
C ARG A 308 1.09 1.32 15.55
N LEU A 309 1.63 1.51 14.35
CA LEU A 309 2.59 0.59 13.76
C LEU A 309 4.01 1.00 14.17
N ASN A 310 4.85 0.02 14.49
CA ASN A 310 6.27 0.21 14.80
C ASN A 310 7.13 0.30 13.53
N CYS A 311 6.69 1.12 12.58
CA CYS A 311 7.38 1.43 11.34
C CYS A 311 7.18 2.90 10.99
N SER A 312 8.13 3.50 10.28
CA SER A 312 8.10 4.94 10.00
C SER A 312 9.05 5.34 8.89
N GLU A 313 8.81 6.50 8.29
CA GLU A 313 9.82 7.26 7.57
C GLU A 313 10.59 8.18 8.54
N PRO A 314 11.90 8.44 8.34
CA PRO A 314 12.68 9.36 9.17
C PRO A 314 12.01 10.73 9.39
N LYS A 315 11.50 11.35 8.31
CA LYS A 315 10.81 12.65 8.38
C LYS A 315 9.58 12.64 9.27
N TRP A 316 8.85 11.52 9.31
CA TRP A 316 7.67 11.42 10.18
C TRP A 316 8.06 11.45 11.65
N ARG A 317 9.18 10.83 12.01
CA ARG A 317 9.69 10.84 13.40
C ARG A 317 10.08 12.26 13.82
N GLU A 318 10.74 13.00 12.94
CA GLU A 318 11.10 14.41 13.14
C GLU A 318 9.85 15.29 13.32
N ASP A 319 8.82 15.07 12.50
CA ASP A 319 7.52 15.73 12.59
C ASP A 319 6.67 15.29 13.80
N GLY A 320 7.14 14.31 14.57
CA GLY A 320 6.38 13.73 15.67
C GLY A 320 5.11 12.98 15.22
N LYS A 321 5.10 12.41 14.01
CA LYS A 321 4.03 11.59 13.42
C LYS A 321 4.34 10.10 13.48
N SER A 322 3.31 9.26 13.42
CA SER A 322 3.37 7.81 13.44
C SER A 322 2.35 7.23 12.46
N LEU A 323 2.70 6.13 11.82
CA LEU A 323 1.75 5.38 11.01
C LEU A 323 0.81 4.58 11.93
N ALA A 324 -0.48 4.58 11.63
CA ALA A 324 -1.48 3.92 12.44
C ALA A 324 -2.47 3.09 11.61
N LEU A 325 -2.74 1.87 12.04
CA LEU A 325 -3.85 1.06 11.57
C LEU A 325 -5.17 1.62 12.08
N VAL A 326 -6.11 1.79 11.16
CA VAL A 326 -7.48 2.13 11.49
C VAL A 326 -8.27 0.85 11.77
N LEU A 327 -8.79 0.73 12.98
CA LEU A 327 -9.47 -0.45 13.48
C LEU A 327 -10.85 -0.10 14.03
N ASN A 328 -11.79 -1.04 13.94
CA ASN A 328 -13.10 -0.93 14.55
C ASN A 328 -13.22 -1.86 15.75
N GLY A 329 -13.59 -1.34 16.90
CA GLY A 329 -13.81 -2.14 18.09
C GLY A 329 -15.14 -2.86 18.09
N SER A 330 -15.12 -4.10 18.57
CA SER A 330 -16.32 -4.86 18.83
C SER A 330 -17.12 -4.26 20.00
N PRO A 331 -18.45 -4.11 19.88
CA PRO A 331 -19.32 -3.75 21.01
C PRO A 331 -19.29 -4.79 22.14
N GLU A 332 -19.06 -6.06 21.80
CA GLU A 332 -19.14 -7.20 22.72
C GLU A 332 -17.82 -7.44 23.47
N ASN A 333 -16.68 -7.15 22.82
CA ASN A 333 -15.37 -7.36 23.44
C ASN A 333 -14.38 -6.26 23.05
N HIS A 334 -14.04 -5.42 24.02
CA HIS A 334 -13.12 -4.31 23.83
C HIS A 334 -11.72 -4.71 23.36
N ARG A 335 -11.27 -5.96 23.55
CA ARG A 335 -9.95 -6.42 23.06
C ARG A 335 -10.00 -7.00 21.64
N VAL A 336 -11.18 -7.12 21.05
CA VAL A 336 -11.36 -7.62 19.68
C VAL A 336 -11.68 -6.43 18.78
N LEU A 337 -10.78 -6.19 17.84
CA LEU A 337 -10.85 -5.15 16.83
C LEU A 337 -10.94 -5.80 15.44
N SER A 338 -11.40 -5.05 14.45
CA SER A 338 -11.40 -5.47 13.05
C SER A 338 -10.75 -4.43 12.16
N ARG A 339 -9.89 -4.89 11.24
CA ARG A 339 -9.38 -4.09 10.14
C ARG A 339 -10.37 -4.22 8.98
N ARG A 340 -10.94 -3.08 8.56
CA ARG A 340 -11.77 -3.03 7.35
C ARG A 340 -10.90 -2.97 6.11
N CYS A 341 -11.45 -3.45 5.01
CA CYS A 341 -10.80 -3.48 3.70
C CYS A 341 -10.43 -2.10 3.17
N GLU A 342 -11.28 -1.11 3.45
CA GLU A 342 -11.11 0.25 2.95
C GLU A 342 -10.23 1.13 3.86
N ALA A 343 -9.86 0.60 5.03
CA ALA A 343 -9.22 1.35 6.10
C ALA A 343 -7.69 1.30 5.95
N ALA A 344 -7.20 2.05 4.97
CA ALA A 344 -5.77 2.28 4.78
C ALA A 344 -5.11 2.85 6.06
N PRO A 345 -3.84 2.51 6.33
CA PRO A 345 -3.10 3.16 7.41
C PRO A 345 -3.06 4.68 7.25
N LEU A 346 -3.10 5.39 8.38
CA LEU A 346 -3.09 6.85 8.43
C LEU A 346 -1.83 7.34 9.12
N LEU A 347 -1.28 8.44 8.61
CA LEU A 347 -0.23 9.17 9.30
C LEU A 347 -0.89 10.08 10.35
N VAL A 348 -0.64 9.82 11.63
CA VAL A 348 -1.26 10.55 12.73
C VAL A 348 -0.22 11.02 13.74
N PRO A 349 -0.49 12.05 14.55
CA PRO A 349 0.49 12.52 15.52
C PRO A 349 0.82 11.48 16.59
N SER A 350 2.11 11.29 16.86
CA SER A 350 2.59 10.32 17.84
C SER A 350 2.08 10.58 19.25
N LYS A 351 1.75 11.85 19.56
CA LYS A 351 1.18 12.25 20.86
C LYS A 351 -0.16 11.58 21.17
N LEU A 352 -0.92 11.15 20.15
CA LEU A 352 -2.17 10.39 20.31
C LEU A 352 -1.94 9.09 21.09
N PHE A 353 -0.71 8.54 21.04
CA PHE A 353 -0.35 7.28 21.69
C PHE A 353 0.30 7.45 23.07
N ARG A 354 0.57 8.67 23.54
CA ARG A 354 1.27 8.91 24.83
C ARG A 354 0.48 8.47 26.05
N ARG A 355 -0.86 8.47 25.96
CA ARG A 355 -1.77 8.09 27.04
C ARG A 355 -2.32 6.66 26.91
N SER A 356 -2.02 5.98 25.82
CA SER A 356 -2.49 4.62 25.60
C SER A 356 -1.49 3.63 26.17
N GLY A 357 -1.96 2.82 27.12
CA GLY A 357 -1.21 1.66 27.57
C GLY A 357 -1.02 0.68 26.41
N ILE A 358 0.12 -0.02 26.40
CA ILE A 358 0.33 -1.15 25.51
C ILE A 358 -0.69 -2.23 25.87
N ALA A 359 -1.42 -2.73 24.88
CA ALA A 359 -2.46 -3.71 25.10
C ALA A 359 -2.42 -4.84 24.08
N HIS A 360 -2.82 -6.01 24.54
CA HIS A 360 -3.03 -7.19 23.72
C HIS A 360 -4.40 -7.11 23.06
N VAL A 361 -4.40 -7.04 21.73
CA VAL A 361 -5.63 -6.98 20.93
C VAL A 361 -5.65 -8.09 19.90
N TYR A 362 -6.84 -8.52 19.54
CA TYR A 362 -7.07 -9.42 18.42
C TYR A 362 -7.64 -8.60 17.27
N VAL A 363 -6.95 -8.54 16.15
CA VAL A 363 -7.39 -7.89 14.91
C VAL A 363 -7.90 -8.94 13.95
N ARG A 364 -9.19 -8.88 13.64
CA ARG A 364 -9.82 -9.73 12.62
C ARG A 364 -9.78 -9.04 11.27
N GLY A 365 -9.62 -9.82 10.20
CA GLY A 365 -10.03 -9.37 8.88
C GLY A 365 -11.56 -9.27 8.84
N SER A 366 -12.09 -8.38 7.99
CA SER A 366 -13.52 -8.42 7.66
C SER A 366 -13.84 -9.77 7.02
N ASP A 367 -14.85 -10.47 7.53
CA ASP A 367 -15.33 -11.72 6.96
C ASP A 367 -16.31 -11.42 5.82
N PRO A 368 -15.97 -11.72 4.55
CA PRO A 368 -16.87 -11.52 3.42
C PRO A 368 -18.00 -12.55 3.37
N SER A 369 -18.07 -13.55 4.25
CA SER A 369 -19.23 -14.46 4.37
C SER A 369 -20.19 -14.05 5.48
N ARG A 370 -19.74 -13.14 6.36
CA ARG A 370 -20.61 -12.30 7.19
C ARG A 370 -20.88 -11.00 6.46
N TRP A 371 -21.51 -11.12 5.29
CA TRP A 371 -22.42 -10.08 4.80
C TRP A 371 -23.56 -10.06 5.80
N PHE A 372 -23.34 -9.39 6.93
CA PHE A 372 -24.31 -9.29 7.99
C PHE A 372 -25.43 -8.37 7.48
N ASP A 373 -26.47 -9.04 7.00
CA ASP A 373 -27.86 -8.65 6.81
C ASP A 373 -28.15 -7.64 5.71
N GLU A 374 -28.55 -8.19 4.56
CA GLU A 374 -29.33 -7.62 3.43
C GLU A 374 -30.67 -6.97 3.82
N ALA A 375 -30.77 -6.30 4.97
CA ALA A 375 -32.09 -5.88 5.46
C ALA A 375 -32.23 -4.42 5.84
N PHE A 376 -31.44 -3.47 5.29
CA PHE A 376 -31.89 -2.07 5.18
C PHE A 376 -31.21 -1.35 4.01
N SER A 377 -32.01 -0.87 3.05
CA SER A 377 -31.60 0.07 2.01
C SER A 377 -30.98 1.32 2.65
N GLY A 378 -29.69 1.55 2.38
CA GLY A 378 -28.91 2.66 2.93
C GLY A 378 -29.25 4.01 2.29
N ILE A 379 -29.00 5.09 3.02
CA ILE A 379 -29.00 6.45 2.47
C ILE A 379 -27.71 6.64 1.68
N LYS A 380 -27.80 7.18 0.47
CA LYS A 380 -26.62 7.61 -0.29
C LYS A 380 -26.32 9.07 0.06
N ILE A 381 -25.24 9.36 0.79
CA ILE A 381 -24.83 10.76 1.00
C ILE A 381 -23.79 11.08 -0.06
N GLN A 382 -24.10 12.01 -0.96
CA GLN A 382 -23.18 12.51 -1.98
C GLN A 382 -22.67 13.88 -1.57
N PHE A 383 -21.38 14.13 -1.71
CA PHE A 383 -20.84 15.49 -1.59
C PHE A 383 -20.58 16.03 -2.98
N SER A 384 -20.79 17.31 -3.18
CA SER A 384 -20.48 17.96 -4.46
C SER A 384 -19.85 19.31 -4.14
N LEU A 385 -18.52 19.39 -4.27
CA LEU A 385 -17.79 20.64 -4.11
C LEU A 385 -17.85 21.44 -5.42
N PHE A 386 -18.42 22.64 -5.38
CA PHE A 386 -18.51 23.58 -6.50
C PHE A 386 -17.63 24.80 -6.22
N GLY A 387 -16.90 25.26 -7.24
CA GLY A 387 -16.10 26.49 -7.20
C GLY A 387 -15.42 26.76 -8.54
N ASP A 388 -14.96 28.00 -8.75
CA ASP A 388 -14.31 28.42 -10.01
C ASP A 388 -13.01 27.64 -10.31
N LYS A 389 -12.49 26.83 -9.38
CA LYS A 389 -11.37 25.89 -9.56
C LYS A 389 -11.69 24.54 -8.89
N ALA A 390 -11.79 23.48 -9.67
CA ALA A 390 -12.29 22.17 -9.25
C ALA A 390 -11.21 21.20 -8.71
N ILE A 391 -10.30 21.62 -7.82
CA ILE A 391 -9.31 20.71 -7.24
C ILE A 391 -9.19 20.94 -5.72
N TYR A 392 -10.18 20.46 -4.97
CA TYR A 392 -10.05 20.34 -3.52
C TYR A 392 -9.41 19.00 -3.16
N ASN A 393 -8.44 19.01 -2.25
CA ASN A 393 -7.83 17.79 -1.74
C ASN A 393 -8.49 17.42 -0.40
N ILE A 394 -9.03 16.21 -0.30
CA ILE A 394 -9.55 15.64 0.95
C ILE A 394 -8.53 14.63 1.48
N PRO A 395 -7.49 15.07 2.22
CA PRO A 395 -6.43 14.19 2.70
C PRO A 395 -6.92 13.21 3.78
N GLU A 396 -7.97 13.56 4.51
CA GLU A 396 -8.51 12.79 5.63
C GLU A 396 -10.05 12.83 5.63
N LEU A 397 -10.66 11.67 5.86
CA LEU A 397 -12.11 11.48 5.97
C LEU A 397 -12.38 10.50 7.12
N TYR A 398 -13.38 10.80 7.93
CA TYR A 398 -13.79 10.02 9.08
C TYR A 398 -15.29 9.79 9.02
N PRO A 399 -15.74 8.53 9.22
CA PRO A 399 -14.93 7.32 9.42
C PRO A 399 -14.02 6.98 8.21
N PRO A 400 -12.75 6.54 8.40
CA PRO A 400 -11.83 6.30 7.27
C PRO A 400 -12.26 5.20 6.31
N ALA A 401 -13.15 4.31 6.77
CA ALA A 401 -13.81 3.32 5.92
C ALA A 401 -14.58 3.96 4.75
N TRP A 402 -14.85 5.25 4.80
CA TRP A 402 -15.59 5.99 3.79
C TRP A 402 -14.67 6.55 2.69
N ARG A 403 -13.34 6.45 2.87
CA ARG A 403 -12.36 6.92 1.89
C ARG A 403 -12.47 6.17 0.56
N GLY A 404 -12.97 4.93 0.59
CA GLY A 404 -13.14 4.07 -0.61
C GLY A 404 -14.23 4.52 -1.54
N ILE A 405 -14.98 5.48 -1.05
CA ILE A 405 -16.19 5.96 -1.66
C ILE A 405 -16.00 7.36 -2.22
N LEU A 406 -14.79 7.92 -2.11
CA LEU A 406 -14.31 9.09 -2.82
C LEU A 406 -13.89 8.65 -4.23
N SER A 407 -14.76 8.77 -5.23
CA SER A 407 -14.35 8.56 -6.63
C SER A 407 -13.54 9.76 -7.14
N SER A 408 -13.07 9.72 -8.38
CA SER A 408 -12.27 10.76 -9.06
C SER A 408 -12.99 12.12 -9.27
N ALA A 409 -14.12 12.33 -8.58
CA ALA A 409 -14.86 13.57 -8.44
C ALA A 409 -15.19 13.73 -6.94
N PRO A 410 -15.49 14.93 -6.40
CA PRO A 410 -15.65 15.17 -4.95
C PRO A 410 -16.94 14.56 -4.35
N ILE A 411 -17.33 13.37 -4.79
CA ILE A 411 -18.48 12.59 -4.38
C ILE A 411 -17.98 11.51 -3.42
N ILE A 412 -18.33 11.66 -2.15
CA ILE A 412 -18.32 10.54 -1.18
C ILE A 412 -19.61 9.75 -1.47
N TRP A 413 -19.60 8.42 -1.54
CA TRP A 413 -20.82 7.61 -1.43
C TRP A 413 -20.86 6.88 -0.09
N TYR A 414 -21.93 6.14 0.20
CA TYR A 414 -21.96 5.21 1.32
C TYR A 414 -22.85 3.99 1.00
N GLU A 415 -22.39 2.81 1.40
CA GLU A 415 -23.15 1.55 1.35
C GLU A 415 -23.26 0.94 2.76
N SER A 416 -24.37 0.26 3.02
CA SER A 416 -24.92 -0.06 4.34
C SER A 416 -23.92 -0.51 5.41
N SER A 417 -23.85 0.21 6.52
CA SER A 417 -23.35 -0.28 7.80
C SER A 417 -24.51 -0.54 8.76
N ARG A 418 -24.36 -1.53 9.65
CA ARG A 418 -25.23 -1.69 10.81
C ARG A 418 -25.22 -0.38 11.59
N LEU A 419 -26.40 0.22 11.74
CA LEU A 419 -26.61 1.32 12.67
C LEU A 419 -26.36 0.80 14.09
N VAL A 420 -25.13 0.95 14.57
CA VAL A 420 -24.81 0.73 15.99
C VAL A 420 -25.43 1.86 16.83
N SER A 421 -25.70 3.03 16.21
CA SER A 421 -26.52 4.11 16.75
C SER A 421 -27.36 4.77 15.66
N ASN A 422 -28.51 5.32 16.09
CA ASN A 422 -29.35 6.15 15.24
C ASN A 422 -28.65 7.46 14.86
N HIS A 423 -27.71 7.98 15.65
CA HIS A 423 -26.94 9.17 15.31
C HIS A 423 -25.65 8.81 14.57
N GLN A 424 -25.25 9.59 13.56
CA GLN A 424 -24.02 9.40 12.78
C GLN A 424 -23.35 10.76 12.52
N ASN A 425 -22.02 10.74 12.41
CA ASN A 425 -21.22 11.91 12.03
C ASN A 425 -20.16 11.58 10.97
N ILE A 426 -19.92 12.55 10.09
CA ILE A 426 -18.91 12.52 9.03
C ILE A 426 -18.03 13.73 9.24
N LEU A 427 -16.72 13.53 9.27
CA LEU A 427 -15.75 14.62 9.29
C LEU A 427 -14.78 14.45 8.14
N PHE A 428 -14.52 15.51 7.39
CA PHE A 428 -13.45 15.50 6.40
C PHE A 428 -12.66 16.79 6.41
N LEU A 429 -11.36 16.65 6.21
CA LEU A 429 -10.41 17.75 6.11
C LEU A 429 -10.38 18.18 4.64
N VAL A 430 -10.49 19.47 4.40
CA VAL A 430 -10.31 20.05 3.07
C VAL A 430 -9.07 20.93 3.09
N ASN A 431 -8.12 20.60 2.21
CA ASN A 431 -6.97 21.42 1.90
C ASN A 431 -7.25 22.17 0.59
N ASP A 432 -7.18 23.49 0.66
CA ASP A 432 -7.28 24.38 -0.47
C ASP A 432 -5.94 25.11 -0.62
N ALA A 433 -5.25 24.90 -1.73
CA ALA A 433 -3.91 25.45 -1.95
C ALA A 433 -3.91 26.99 -2.01
N ASP A 434 -5.04 27.60 -2.36
CA ASP A 434 -5.19 29.05 -2.47
C ASP A 434 -5.80 29.66 -1.18
N ARG A 435 -6.20 28.85 -0.19
CA ARG A 435 -6.95 29.30 1.00
C ARG A 435 -6.52 28.58 2.30
N SER A 436 -7.20 28.88 3.41
CA SER A 436 -6.95 28.23 4.70
C SER A 436 -7.61 26.84 4.78
N ASN A 437 -6.92 25.87 5.40
CA ASN A 437 -7.47 24.54 5.66
C ASN A 437 -8.68 24.61 6.58
N TYR A 438 -9.68 23.77 6.31
CA TYR A 438 -10.90 23.70 7.11
C TYR A 438 -11.41 22.28 7.22
N VAL A 439 -12.12 22.00 8.31
CA VAL A 439 -12.83 20.74 8.52
C VAL A 439 -14.31 20.95 8.25
N VAL A 440 -14.93 19.98 7.60
CA VAL A 440 -16.39 19.89 7.48
C VAL A 440 -16.89 18.79 8.40
N TRP A 441 -17.96 19.09 9.15
CA TRP A 441 -18.69 18.15 9.97
C TRP A 441 -20.14 18.06 9.51
N VAL A 442 -20.54 16.85 9.10
CA VAL A 442 -21.93 16.47 8.85
C VAL A 442 -22.44 15.60 9.98
N ASP A 443 -23.53 16.00 10.59
CA ASP A 443 -24.17 15.35 11.73
C ASP A 443 -25.60 14.99 11.35
N TYR A 444 -26.06 13.77 11.60
CA TYR A 444 -27.43 13.37 11.27
C TYR A 444 -27.94 12.20 12.11
N THR A 445 -29.26 12.05 12.17
CA THR A 445 -29.93 10.92 12.84
C THR A 445 -30.72 10.08 11.85
N PHE A 446 -30.88 8.81 12.15
CA PHE A 446 -31.68 7.84 11.43
C PHE A 446 -32.94 7.55 12.25
N GLN A 447 -34.08 7.51 11.55
CA GLN A 447 -35.27 6.85 12.08
C GLN A 447 -35.48 5.55 11.31
N PRO A 448 -35.47 4.39 11.97
CA PRO A 448 -35.76 3.13 11.31
C PRO A 448 -37.22 3.14 10.84
N ASN A 449 -37.43 2.99 9.53
CA ASN A 449 -38.73 2.76 8.94
C ASN A 449 -38.71 1.38 8.26
N VAL A 450 -39.86 0.69 8.24
CA VAL A 450 -40.03 -0.72 7.85
C VAL A 450 -39.48 -1.08 6.46
N ARG A 451 -39.18 -0.09 5.61
CA ARG A 451 -38.65 -0.30 4.25
C ARG A 451 -37.47 0.59 3.83
N ASN A 452 -37.20 1.71 4.51
CA ASN A 452 -36.14 2.66 4.14
C ASN A 452 -35.58 3.35 5.40
N LEU A 453 -34.27 3.59 5.41
CA LEU A 453 -33.60 4.50 6.34
C LEU A 453 -33.63 5.91 5.75
N SER A 454 -34.22 6.89 6.45
CA SER A 454 -34.19 8.30 6.03
C SER A 454 -33.42 9.14 7.04
N PRO A 455 -32.54 10.06 6.60
CA PRO A 455 -31.81 10.94 7.51
C PRO A 455 -32.78 11.99 8.04
N ARG A 456 -32.67 12.30 9.32
CA ARG A 456 -33.36 13.39 9.99
C ARG A 456 -32.37 14.25 10.75
N GLY A 457 -32.67 15.55 10.81
CA GLY A 457 -31.85 16.51 11.53
C GLY A 457 -30.43 16.61 10.99
N LEU A 458 -30.24 16.42 9.68
CA LEU A 458 -28.94 16.55 9.05
C LEU A 458 -28.46 18.01 9.17
N LYS A 459 -27.31 18.19 9.81
CA LYS A 459 -26.64 19.47 10.04
C LYS A 459 -25.26 19.43 9.42
N CYS A 460 -24.89 20.53 8.80
CA CYS A 460 -23.60 20.70 8.14
C CYS A 460 -22.94 21.95 8.69
N ARG A 461 -21.69 21.85 9.10
CA ARG A 461 -20.90 22.99 9.59
C ARG A 461 -19.43 22.81 9.23
N ALA A 462 -18.72 23.92 9.14
CA ALA A 462 -17.30 23.94 8.86
C ALA A 462 -16.56 24.83 9.86
N ALA A 463 -15.26 24.58 10.04
CA ALA A 463 -14.41 25.40 10.88
C ALA A 463 -12.99 25.45 10.32
N PHE A 464 -12.33 26.60 10.42
CA PHE A 464 -10.91 26.73 10.10
C PHE A 464 -10.07 25.92 11.07
N ILE A 465 -9.00 25.31 10.55
CA ILE A 465 -8.03 24.60 11.36
C ILE A 465 -6.61 25.08 11.06
N LYS A 466 -5.70 24.81 11.99
CA LYS A 466 -4.29 25.08 11.79
C LYS A 466 -3.74 24.17 10.71
N GLU A 467 -2.80 24.69 9.92
CA GLU A 467 -2.07 23.91 8.94
C GLU A 467 -1.41 22.68 9.60
N GLY A 468 -1.51 21.52 8.95
CA GLY A 468 -0.95 20.26 9.44
C GLY A 468 -1.71 19.56 10.56
N MET A 469 -2.84 20.11 11.04
CA MET A 469 -3.69 19.45 12.04
C MET A 469 -4.51 18.32 11.41
N THR A 470 -4.50 17.14 12.04
CA THR A 470 -5.22 15.94 11.56
C THR A 470 -6.61 15.83 12.18
N LEU A 471 -7.53 15.12 11.53
CA LEU A 471 -8.88 14.89 12.10
C LEU A 471 -8.81 14.00 13.35
N ALA A 472 -7.84 13.07 13.42
CA ALA A 472 -7.60 12.28 14.63
C ALA A 472 -7.28 13.17 15.85
N GLU A 473 -6.50 14.24 15.67
CA GLU A 473 -6.24 15.21 16.74
C GLU A 473 -7.49 15.95 17.17
N ILE A 474 -8.34 16.35 16.22
CA ILE A 474 -9.61 17.00 16.51
C ILE A 474 -10.51 16.07 17.33
N MET A 475 -10.56 14.78 16.96
CA MET A 475 -11.44 13.78 17.57
C MET A 475 -10.99 13.27 18.95
N ILE A 476 -9.72 13.39 19.33
CA ILE A 476 -9.27 12.98 20.69
C ILE A 476 -9.86 13.87 21.78
N TYR A 477 -10.15 15.13 21.47
CA TYR A 477 -10.88 15.98 22.38
C TYR A 477 -12.33 15.45 22.47
N LYS A 478 -12.84 15.15 23.67
CA LYS A 478 -14.17 14.53 23.89
C LYS A 478 -15.27 15.25 23.09
N LYS A 479 -16.41 14.59 22.81
CA LYS A 479 -17.56 15.12 22.06
C LYS A 479 -17.95 16.57 22.43
N ASP A 480 -18.01 16.90 23.73
CA ASP A 480 -18.32 18.26 24.23
C ASP A 480 -17.23 19.31 23.89
N VAL A 481 -16.02 18.83 23.58
CA VAL A 481 -14.85 19.62 23.20
C VAL A 481 -14.74 19.77 21.68
N ILE A 482 -15.20 18.83 20.85
CA ILE A 482 -15.25 19.08 19.38
C ILE A 482 -16.19 20.24 19.09
N ASP A 483 -17.36 20.28 19.74
CA ASP A 483 -18.33 21.37 19.64
C ASP A 483 -17.81 22.73 20.13
N THR A 484 -16.82 22.75 21.05
CA THR A 484 -16.33 23.97 21.70
C THR A 484 -14.88 24.35 21.37
N ALA A 485 -14.11 23.46 20.73
CA ALA A 485 -12.70 23.68 20.40
C ALA A 485 -12.49 24.39 19.07
N LEU A 486 -13.45 24.28 18.15
CA LEU A 486 -13.43 24.94 16.87
C LEU A 486 -14.67 25.82 16.72
N ASP A 487 -14.50 26.98 16.08
CA ASP A 487 -15.59 27.91 15.80
C ASP A 487 -16.38 27.37 14.59
N TRP A 488 -17.33 26.48 14.87
CA TRP A 488 -18.14 25.86 13.82
C TRP A 488 -19.18 26.83 13.27
N GLN A 489 -19.19 26.97 11.95
CA GLN A 489 -20.07 27.88 11.24
C GLN A 489 -20.85 27.13 10.15
N GLU A 490 -22.12 27.48 9.94
CA GLU A 490 -22.92 26.97 8.81
C GLU A 490 -22.46 27.54 7.46
N VAL A 491 -21.74 28.68 7.51
CA VAL A 491 -21.11 29.34 6.38
C VAL A 491 -19.70 29.74 6.81
N LEU A 492 -18.68 29.33 6.06
CA LEU A 492 -17.28 29.67 6.36
C LEU A 492 -16.84 30.84 5.48
N ASP A 493 -16.47 31.97 6.09
CA ASP A 493 -16.07 33.21 5.41
C ASP A 493 -14.54 33.24 5.14
N PHE A 494 -14.15 33.30 3.86
CA PHE A 494 -12.76 33.40 3.41
C PHE A 494 -12.30 34.85 3.11
N GLY A 495 -13.14 35.85 3.40
CA GLY A 495 -12.88 37.27 3.13
C GLY A 495 -13.63 37.76 1.90
N ASP A 496 -13.21 37.35 0.71
CA ASP A 496 -13.82 37.69 -0.59
C ASP A 496 -14.79 36.63 -1.13
N ALA A 497 -14.84 35.46 -0.50
CA ALA A 497 -15.68 34.34 -0.85
C ALA A 497 -16.23 33.63 0.40
N ASP A 498 -17.35 32.93 0.24
CA ASP A 498 -17.93 32.11 1.30
C ASP A 498 -18.07 30.66 0.84
N LEU A 499 -17.81 29.71 1.73
CA LEU A 499 -18.29 28.34 1.59
C LEU A 499 -19.71 28.24 2.13
N ARG A 500 -20.64 27.85 1.26
CA ARG A 500 -22.03 27.52 1.63
C ARG A 500 -22.26 26.02 1.51
N MET A 501 -22.94 25.48 2.50
CA MET A 501 -23.34 24.08 2.55
C MET A 501 -24.84 24.00 2.22
N GLN A 502 -25.22 23.39 1.11
CA GLN A 502 -26.62 23.19 0.75
C GLN A 502 -26.95 21.70 0.75
N LEU A 503 -28.20 21.39 1.11
CA LEU A 503 -28.69 20.03 1.16
C LEU A 503 -29.77 19.87 0.10
N SER A 504 -29.61 18.94 -0.83
CA SER A 504 -30.70 18.46 -1.66
C SER A 504 -31.01 16.99 -1.34
N LYS A 505 -32.26 16.60 -1.58
CA LYS A 505 -32.69 15.22 -1.49
C LYS A 505 -33.15 14.78 -2.87
N GLU A 506 -32.57 13.71 -3.38
CA GLU A 506 -32.94 13.10 -4.65
C GLU A 506 -33.37 11.65 -4.40
N SER A 507 -34.25 11.13 -5.24
CA SER A 507 -34.67 9.73 -5.19
C SER A 507 -34.12 9.03 -6.42
N GLU A 508 -33.23 8.06 -6.22
CA GLU A 508 -32.57 7.34 -7.31
C GLU A 508 -32.72 5.84 -7.06
N LEU A 509 -33.29 5.09 -8.02
CA LEU A 509 -33.42 3.62 -7.96
C LEU A 509 -34.03 3.07 -6.65
N GLY A 510 -34.94 3.83 -6.02
CA GLY A 510 -35.60 3.44 -4.76
C GLY A 510 -34.87 3.84 -3.47
N PHE A 511 -33.75 4.55 -3.58
CA PHE A 511 -32.95 5.06 -2.45
C PHE A 511 -33.13 6.56 -2.26
N ASP A 512 -33.13 6.99 -1.01
CA ASP A 512 -33.01 8.41 -0.65
C ASP A 512 -31.53 8.82 -0.75
N VAL A 513 -31.22 9.71 -1.70
CA VAL A 513 -29.90 10.33 -1.86
C VAL A 513 -29.93 11.70 -1.17
N CYS A 514 -29.03 11.94 -0.23
CA CYS A 514 -28.82 13.26 0.36
C CYS A 514 -27.54 13.86 -0.22
N ILE A 515 -27.66 14.97 -0.94
CA ILE A 515 -26.51 15.63 -1.56
C ILE A 515 -26.13 16.85 -0.71
N VAL A 516 -24.91 16.86 -0.21
CA VAL A 516 -24.27 17.99 0.46
C VAL A 516 -23.45 18.77 -0.57
N HIS A 517 -24.00 19.87 -1.06
CA HIS A 517 -23.30 20.78 -1.95
C HIS A 517 -22.42 21.73 -1.12
N LEU A 518 -21.14 21.77 -1.42
CA LEU A 518 -20.17 22.70 -0.84
C LEU A 518 -19.80 23.72 -1.91
N ASP A 519 -20.52 24.84 -1.96
CA ASP A 519 -20.31 25.89 -2.96
C ASP A 519 -19.43 27.00 -2.39
N ILE A 520 -18.22 27.12 -2.94
CA ILE A 520 -17.35 28.26 -2.72
C ILE A 520 -17.57 29.27 -3.83
N SER A 521 -18.23 30.37 -3.48
CA SER A 521 -18.55 31.43 -4.43
C SER A 521 -18.04 32.78 -3.93
N ASN A 522 -17.55 33.61 -4.86
CA ASN A 522 -17.19 35.00 -4.58
C ASN A 522 -18.44 35.77 -4.09
N LYS A 523 -18.27 36.63 -3.07
CA LYS A 523 -19.34 37.42 -2.47
C LYS A 523 -20.09 38.30 -3.49
N GLU A 524 -19.41 38.82 -4.52
CA GLU A 524 -20.05 39.59 -5.59
C GLU A 524 -20.98 38.73 -6.46
N LYS A 525 -20.50 37.55 -6.90
CA LYS A 525 -21.32 36.57 -7.64
C LYS A 525 -22.49 36.05 -6.79
N LEU A 526 -22.29 35.93 -5.47
CA LEU A 526 -23.35 35.56 -4.52
C LEU A 526 -24.45 36.62 -4.46
N LEU A 527 -24.08 37.90 -4.35
CA LEU A 527 -25.03 39.02 -4.35
C LEU A 527 -25.84 39.09 -5.66
N GLU A 528 -25.24 38.76 -6.80
CA GLU A 528 -25.96 38.65 -8.08
C GLU A 528 -26.94 37.46 -8.09
N ARG A 529 -26.51 36.27 -7.67
CA ARG A 529 -27.37 35.08 -7.60
C ARG A 529 -28.54 35.25 -6.62
N GLU A 530 -28.30 35.88 -5.47
CA GLU A 530 -29.34 36.15 -4.46
C GLU A 530 -30.37 37.17 -4.95
N LYS A 531 -29.94 38.19 -5.71
CA LYS A 531 -30.86 39.13 -6.38
C LYS A 531 -31.74 38.45 -7.41
N VAL A 532 -31.22 37.46 -8.13
CA VAL A 532 -31.99 36.68 -9.13
C VAL A 532 -32.94 35.66 -8.47
N ALA A 533 -32.56 35.09 -7.33
CA ALA A 533 -33.31 34.02 -6.66
C ALA A 533 -34.31 34.48 -5.57
N GLY A 534 -34.31 35.77 -5.18
CA GLY A 534 -35.29 36.31 -4.22
C GLY A 534 -35.17 35.78 -2.78
N LEU A 535 -33.98 35.34 -2.37
CA LEU A 535 -33.74 34.78 -1.02
C LEU A 535 -33.56 35.89 0.05
N PRO A 536 -33.98 35.68 1.30
CA PRO A 536 -33.95 36.71 2.35
C PRO A 536 -32.54 37.07 2.85
N LEU A 537 -32.36 38.35 3.19
CA LEU A 537 -31.14 38.99 3.71
C LEU A 537 -30.50 38.23 4.90
N ARG A 538 -29.21 37.90 4.79
CA ARG A 538 -28.41 37.31 5.88
C ARG A 538 -28.37 38.20 7.12
N LYS A 539 -28.60 37.62 8.30
CA LYS A 539 -28.13 38.17 9.58
C LYS A 539 -26.64 37.89 9.71
N SER A 540 -25.84 38.94 9.82
CA SER A 540 -24.43 38.86 10.17
C SER A 540 -24.27 38.37 11.61
N TYR A 541 -23.65 37.21 11.80
CA TYR A 541 -23.12 36.79 13.10
C TYR A 541 -21.63 37.14 13.16
N GLY A 542 -21.25 37.80 14.25
CA GLY A 542 -20.08 38.65 14.33
C GLY A 542 -18.73 37.94 14.45
N ARG A 543 -17.70 38.64 14.00
CA ARG A 543 -16.28 38.43 14.33
C ARG A 543 -16.07 38.50 15.85
N SER A 544 -16.12 37.38 16.57
CA SER A 544 -15.63 37.36 17.96
C SER A 544 -15.20 35.97 18.43
N ALA A 545 -14.16 35.40 17.82
CA ALA A 545 -13.45 34.24 18.39
C ALA A 545 -11.97 34.12 17.97
N LEU A 546 -11.54 34.78 16.90
CA LEU A 546 -10.15 34.78 16.41
C LEU A 546 -9.12 35.35 17.42
N SER A 547 -9.53 36.08 18.45
CA SER A 547 -8.62 36.68 19.43
C SER A 547 -8.17 35.75 20.57
N ARG A 548 -8.76 34.57 20.76
CA ARG A 548 -8.40 33.65 21.87
C ARG A 548 -7.43 32.52 21.49
N LEU A 549 -7.15 32.32 20.21
CA LEU A 549 -6.21 31.30 19.71
C LEU A 549 -4.87 31.88 19.23
N MET A 550 -4.75 33.21 19.18
CA MET A 550 -3.51 33.95 18.93
C MET A 550 -2.88 34.29 20.28
N GLY A 551 -1.91 33.49 20.72
CA GLY A 551 -1.19 33.71 21.96
C GLY A 551 -0.51 35.08 21.96
N ASN A 552 -1.00 35.99 22.80
CA ASN A 552 -0.15 37.03 23.39
C ASN A 552 0.33 36.47 24.73
N GLU A 553 1.57 35.97 24.73
CA GLU A 553 2.40 35.98 25.92
C GLU A 553 2.73 37.45 26.25
N GLY A 554 2.28 37.92 27.40
CA GLY A 554 2.57 39.25 27.92
C GLY A 554 2.45 39.24 29.43
N ALA A 555 3.60 39.40 30.10
CA ALA A 555 3.82 39.38 31.53
C ALA A 555 2.82 40.20 32.37
N ILE A 556 2.34 39.62 33.48
CA ILE A 556 2.74 39.87 34.88
C ILE A 556 2.15 38.74 35.75
#